data_AF-A0A920VDV2-F1
#
_entry.id   AF-A0A920VDV2-F1
#
_cell.length_a   1.000
_cell.length_b   1.000
_cell.length_c   1.000
_cell.angle_alpha   90.00
_cell.angle_beta   90.00
_cell.angle_gamma   90.00
#
_symmetry.space_group_name_H-M   'P 1'
#
loop_
_entity.id
_entity.type
_entity.pdbx_description
1 polymer ?
#
loop_
_entity_poly.entity_id
_entity_poly.type
_entity_poly.pdbx_seq_one_letter_code
_entity_poly.pdbx_strand_id
1 'polypeptide(L)'
;MIDSDGTDRLDFIGTMTTLIFGPGPKPVLDAVNVRCPGVVYNAPNAHQIRPGKLLCERIPSFDMVRFTNSGTEATLNTIRAARATKGKSKIAKIEGGYHGSHDQVSVSVE
;
A
#
# COMPACT_ATOMS: atom_id res chain seq x y z
N MET A 1 19.35 5.36 -13.60
CA MET A 1 18.22 4.84 -14.41
C MET A 1 18.44 5.37 -15.81
N ILE A 2 18.48 4.51 -16.81
CA ILE A 2 18.62 4.95 -18.20
C ILE A 2 17.23 5.27 -18.75
N ASP A 3 17.02 6.50 -19.21
CA ASP A 3 15.77 6.90 -19.88
C ASP A 3 15.72 6.45 -21.35
N SER A 4 14.64 6.80 -22.05
CA SER A 4 14.47 6.46 -23.48
C SER A 4 15.51 7.10 -24.40
N ASP A 5 16.18 8.16 -23.94
CA ASP A 5 17.18 8.90 -24.71
C ASP A 5 18.61 8.39 -24.42
N GLY A 6 18.75 7.36 -23.58
CA GLY A 6 20.04 6.79 -23.19
C GLY A 6 20.77 7.57 -22.10
N THR A 7 20.11 8.55 -21.46
CA THR A 7 20.71 9.37 -20.41
C THR A 7 20.61 8.64 -19.06
N ASP A 8 21.73 8.50 -18.35
CA ASP A 8 21.71 8.01 -16.97
C ASP A 8 21.23 9.11 -16.01
N ARG A 9 20.14 8.82 -15.30
CA ARG A 9 19.51 9.71 -14.33
C ARG A 9 19.60 9.13 -12.93
N LEU A 10 19.98 9.98 -11.98
CA LEU A 10 19.86 9.69 -10.56
C LEU A 10 18.41 9.92 -10.12
N ASP A 11 17.76 8.85 -9.64
CA ASP A 11 16.36 8.89 -9.18
C ASP A 11 16.28 9.29 -7.71
N PHE A 12 15.73 10.48 -7.45
CA PHE A 12 15.41 10.97 -6.09
C PHE A 12 13.92 10.83 -5.73
N ILE A 13 13.08 10.38 -6.67
CA ILE A 13 11.63 10.22 -6.45
C ILE A 13 11.35 8.88 -5.75
N GLY A 14 12.06 7.82 -6.13
CA GLY A 14 11.94 6.50 -5.49
C GLY A 14 10.51 5.97 -5.54
N THR A 15 9.81 6.21 -6.66
CA THR A 15 8.39 5.90 -6.87
C THR A 15 7.52 6.36 -5.70
N MET A 16 7.55 7.66 -5.41
CA MET A 16 6.72 8.30 -4.39
C MET A 16 6.77 7.55 -3.06
N THR A 17 8.00 7.29 -2.58
CA THR A 17 8.35 6.58 -1.32
C THR A 17 8.27 5.05 -1.32
N THR A 18 7.78 4.41 -2.38
CA THR A 18 7.62 2.93 -2.37
C THR A 18 8.94 2.17 -2.54
N LEU A 19 9.94 2.74 -3.22
CA LEU A 19 11.25 2.12 -3.43
C LEU A 19 12.27 2.49 -2.35
N ILE A 20 11.97 2.16 -1.09
CA ILE A 20 12.85 2.47 0.06
C ILE A 20 14.28 1.91 -0.10
N PHE A 21 14.43 0.77 -0.77
CA PHE A 21 15.73 0.14 -1.02
C PHE A 21 16.29 0.44 -2.42
N GLY A 22 15.70 1.39 -3.15
CA GLY A 22 16.02 1.66 -4.54
C GLY A 22 15.47 0.60 -5.51
N PRO A 23 15.81 0.71 -6.81
CA PRO A 23 15.35 -0.22 -7.84
C PRO A 23 16.09 -1.57 -7.76
N GLY A 24 15.33 -2.67 -7.92
CA GLY A 24 15.89 -4.03 -8.00
C GLY A 24 16.68 -4.52 -6.77
N PRO A 25 16.24 -4.29 -5.52
CA PRO A 25 16.99 -4.71 -4.35
C PRO A 25 17.02 -6.24 -4.25
N LYS A 26 18.23 -6.82 -4.32
CA LYS A 26 18.44 -8.27 -4.36
C LYS A 26 17.66 -9.06 -3.29
N PRO A 27 17.61 -8.66 -2.01
CA PRO A 27 16.84 -9.39 -1.00
C PRO A 27 15.33 -9.47 -1.31
N VAL A 28 14.76 -8.45 -1.93
CA VAL A 28 13.34 -8.42 -2.32
C VAL A 28 13.12 -9.30 -3.55
N LEU A 29 13.99 -9.19 -4.55
CA LEU A 29 13.92 -10.02 -5.76
C LEU A 29 14.06 -11.51 -5.44
N ASP A 30 15.01 -11.87 -4.59
CA ASP A 30 15.19 -13.26 -4.13
C ASP A 30 13.94 -13.74 -3.38
N ALA A 31 13.35 -12.91 -2.51
CA ALA A 31 12.14 -13.28 -1.79
C ALA A 31 10.93 -13.48 -2.71
N VAL A 32 10.82 -12.69 -3.79
CA VAL A 32 9.77 -12.88 -4.81
C VAL A 32 10.02 -14.15 -5.61
N ASN A 33 11.24 -14.34 -6.13
CA ASN A 33 11.59 -15.47 -6.98
C ASN A 33 11.52 -16.83 -6.26
N VAL A 34 11.98 -16.90 -5.02
CA VAL A 34 11.96 -18.14 -4.22
C VAL A 34 10.54 -18.54 -3.81
N ARG A 35 9.61 -17.59 -3.72
CA ARG A 35 8.26 -17.80 -3.19
C ARG A 35 7.19 -17.94 -4.27
N CYS A 36 7.58 -18.18 -5.53
CA CYS A 36 6.70 -18.21 -6.69
C CYS A 36 6.46 -19.61 -7.31
N PRO A 37 6.01 -20.65 -6.57
CA PRO A 37 5.36 -21.79 -7.21
C PRO A 37 3.94 -21.46 -7.72
N GLY A 38 3.40 -20.29 -7.34
CA GLY A 38 2.13 -19.72 -7.77
C GLY A 38 1.87 -18.37 -7.10
N VAL A 39 1.09 -17.49 -7.74
CA VAL A 39 0.91 -16.08 -7.32
C VAL A 39 -0.44 -15.78 -6.66
N VAL A 40 -1.39 -16.72 -6.73
CA VAL A 40 -2.75 -16.56 -6.17
C VAL A 40 -3.17 -17.87 -5.53
N TYR A 41 -3.52 -17.80 -4.24
CA TYR A 41 -4.06 -18.92 -3.48
C TYR A 41 -5.31 -18.45 -2.73
N ASN A 42 -6.40 -19.21 -2.85
CA ASN A 42 -7.66 -18.91 -2.16
C ASN A 42 -7.62 -19.25 -0.67
N ALA A 43 -6.72 -20.15 -0.26
CA ALA A 43 -6.55 -20.53 1.14
C ALA A 43 -5.60 -19.56 1.87
N PRO A 44 -5.88 -19.23 3.14
CA PRO A 44 -4.94 -18.51 3.99
C PRO A 44 -3.60 -19.23 4.04
N ASN A 45 -2.51 -18.47 3.96
CA ASN A 45 -1.17 -19.04 3.95
C ASN A 45 -0.17 -18.18 4.74
N ALA A 46 0.99 -18.76 5.02
CA ALA A 46 2.04 -18.13 5.81
C ALA A 46 2.56 -16.81 5.20
N HIS A 47 2.45 -16.64 3.88
CA HIS A 47 2.88 -15.41 3.18
C HIS A 47 1.97 -14.22 3.46
N GLN A 48 0.72 -14.44 3.86
CA GLN A 48 -0.19 -13.39 4.33
C GLN A 48 -0.10 -13.23 5.85
N ILE A 49 -0.05 -14.33 6.60
CA ILE A 49 -0.08 -14.32 8.07
C ILE A 49 1.18 -13.67 8.65
N ARG A 50 2.37 -14.05 8.17
CA ARG A 50 3.65 -13.57 8.70
C ARG A 50 3.80 -12.03 8.59
N PRO A 51 3.62 -11.40 7.41
CA PRO A 51 3.69 -9.94 7.33
C PRO A 51 2.56 -9.27 8.11
N GLY A 52 1.37 -9.88 8.19
CA GLY A 52 0.27 -9.34 9.00
C GLY A 52 0.64 -9.23 10.48
N LYS A 53 1.19 -10.31 11.06
CA LYS A 53 1.70 -10.29 12.44
C LYS A 53 2.80 -9.26 12.66
N LEU A 54 3.76 -9.19 11.72
CA LEU A 54 4.86 -8.23 11.79
C LEU A 54 4.37 -6.77 11.81
N LEU A 55 3.29 -6.45 11.09
CA LEU A 55 2.68 -5.12 11.12
C LEU A 55 2.03 -4.83 12.47
N CYS A 56 1.24 -5.77 13.02
CA CYS A 56 0.63 -5.64 14.34
C CYS A 56 1.69 -5.49 15.46
N GLU A 57 2.80 -6.22 15.37
CA GLU A 57 3.91 -6.11 16.34
C GLU A 57 4.63 -4.75 16.28
N ARG A 58 4.72 -4.14 15.09
CA ARG A 58 5.44 -2.87 14.87
C ARG A 58 4.59 -1.63 15.09
N ILE A 59 3.29 -1.72 14.90
CA ILE A 59 2.37 -0.58 14.96
C ILE A 59 1.40 -0.83 16.13
N PRO A 60 1.61 -0.19 17.30
CA PRO A 60 0.85 -0.50 18.51
C PRO A 60 -0.67 -0.32 18.41
N SER A 61 -1.16 0.47 17.45
CA SER A 61 -2.58 0.69 17.21
C SER A 61 -3.24 -0.38 16.32
N PHE A 62 -2.49 -1.36 15.82
CA PHE A 62 -3.00 -2.39 14.91
C PHE A 62 -3.25 -3.70 15.65
N ASP A 63 -4.51 -3.98 16.00
CA ASP A 63 -4.92 -5.30 16.52
C ASP A 63 -5.05 -6.35 15.39
N MET A 64 -5.55 -5.91 14.22
CA MET A 64 -5.74 -6.74 13.03
C MET A 64 -5.46 -5.93 11.77
N VAL A 65 -5.03 -6.60 10.70
CA VAL A 65 -4.80 -5.97 9.40
C VAL A 65 -5.49 -6.74 8.27
N ARG A 66 -5.89 -6.00 7.24
CA ARG A 66 -6.40 -6.53 5.97
C ARG A 66 -5.60 -5.92 4.83
N PHE A 67 -5.00 -6.76 4.00
CA PHE A 67 -4.26 -6.30 2.82
C PHE A 67 -5.21 -5.87 1.69
N THR A 68 -4.76 -4.90 0.91
CA THR A 68 -5.38 -4.40 -0.33
C THR A 68 -4.32 -4.34 -1.43
N ASN A 69 -4.74 -4.14 -2.67
CA ASN A 69 -3.82 -4.05 -3.81
C ASN A 69 -3.23 -2.65 -3.99
N SER A 70 -3.81 -1.64 -3.33
CA SER A 70 -3.34 -0.24 -3.41
C SER A 70 -3.70 0.55 -2.15
N GLY A 71 -3.06 1.73 -2.02
CA GLY A 71 -3.43 2.74 -1.03
C GLY A 71 -4.85 3.28 -1.24
N THR A 72 -5.28 3.46 -2.50
CA THR A 72 -6.65 3.89 -2.85
C THR A 72 -7.69 2.89 -2.34
N GLU A 73 -7.46 1.58 -2.47
CA GLU A 73 -8.36 0.57 -1.91
C GLU A 73 -8.34 0.57 -0.38
N ALA A 74 -7.18 0.81 0.24
CA ALA A 74 -7.05 0.86 1.69
C ALA A 74 -7.93 1.97 2.30
N THR A 75 -7.86 3.19 1.76
CA THR A 75 -8.65 4.33 2.22
C THR A 75 -10.14 4.18 1.89
N LEU A 76 -10.47 3.65 0.71
CA LEU A 76 -11.84 3.33 0.32
C LEU A 76 -12.50 2.36 1.32
N ASN A 77 -11.80 1.26 1.64
CA ASN A 77 -12.31 0.26 2.58
C ASN A 77 -12.37 0.79 4.01
N THR A 78 -11.41 1.64 4.40
CA THR A 78 -11.41 2.29 5.72
C THR A 78 -12.65 3.16 5.91
N ILE A 79 -12.99 4.00 4.93
CA ILE A 79 -14.19 4.85 5.02
C ILE A 79 -15.45 3.99 5.06
N ARG A 80 -15.55 2.95 4.24
CA ARG A 80 -16.68 2.01 4.27
C ARG A 80 -16.84 1.34 5.64
N ALA A 81 -15.75 0.88 6.24
CA ALA A 81 -15.76 0.29 7.58
C ALA A 81 -16.17 1.30 8.66
N ALA A 82 -15.64 2.52 8.61
CA ALA A 82 -16.00 3.59 9.54
C ALA A 82 -17.50 3.94 9.47
N ARG A 83 -18.07 3.98 8.25
CA ARG A 83 -19.50 4.21 8.07
C ARG A 83 -20.34 3.03 8.57
N ALA A 84 -19.97 1.80 8.23
CA ALA A 84 -20.69 0.60 8.68
C ALA A 84 -20.71 0.47 10.21
N THR A 85 -19.63 0.86 10.87
CA THR A 85 -19.50 0.78 12.34
C THR A 85 -20.13 1.94 13.09
N LYS A 86 -20.11 3.16 12.53
CA LYS A 86 -20.59 4.38 13.22
C LYS A 86 -21.93 4.91 12.71
N GLY A 87 -22.42 4.45 11.56
CA GLY A 87 -23.66 4.92 10.94
C GLY A 87 -23.62 6.37 10.44
N LYS A 88 -22.44 7.01 10.40
CA LYS A 88 -22.27 8.40 9.98
C LYS A 88 -21.97 8.48 8.49
N SER A 89 -22.64 9.38 7.77
CA SER A 89 -22.43 9.55 6.32
C SER A 89 -21.24 10.48 5.98
N LYS A 90 -21.03 11.52 6.79
CA LYS A 90 -20.01 12.55 6.56
C LYS A 90 -18.61 12.08 6.99
N ILE A 91 -17.60 12.59 6.29
CA ILE A 91 -16.18 12.46 6.65
C ILE A 91 -15.58 13.86 6.80
N ALA A 92 -14.55 13.99 7.63
CA ALA A 92 -13.71 15.19 7.68
C ALA A 92 -12.43 14.91 6.88
N LYS A 93 -12.07 15.81 5.97
CA LYS A 93 -10.85 15.77 5.17
C LYS A 93 -10.18 17.14 5.25
N ILE A 94 -8.85 17.14 5.32
CA ILE A 94 -8.04 18.35 5.28
C ILE A 94 -7.71 18.68 3.82
N GLU A 95 -7.75 19.96 3.47
CA GLU A 95 -7.35 20.48 2.16
C GLU A 95 -5.89 20.09 1.83
N GLY A 96 -5.62 19.78 0.56
CA GLY A 96 -4.32 19.27 0.10
C GLY A 96 -4.03 17.81 0.46
N GLY A 97 -4.78 17.20 1.38
CA GLY A 97 -4.58 15.80 1.76
C GLY A 97 -4.88 14.81 0.63
N TYR A 98 -3.89 14.04 0.20
CA TYR A 98 -4.06 12.95 -0.78
C TYR A 98 -4.34 11.61 -0.08
N HIS A 99 -5.47 10.98 -0.41
CA HIS A 99 -5.89 9.69 0.15
C HIS A 99 -6.29 8.68 -0.94
N GLY A 100 -5.75 8.83 -2.15
CA GLY A 100 -6.10 8.01 -3.31
C GLY A 100 -7.09 8.71 -4.24
N SER A 101 -7.57 7.98 -5.23
CA SER A 101 -8.31 8.51 -6.39
C SER A 101 -9.79 8.12 -6.42
N HIS A 102 -10.38 7.71 -5.30
CA HIS A 102 -11.80 7.35 -5.23
C HIS A 102 -12.68 8.55 -4.86
N ASP A 103 -13.91 8.59 -5.35
CA ASP A 103 -14.81 9.77 -5.36
C ASP A 103 -14.87 10.56 -4.05
N GLN A 104 -14.87 9.86 -2.92
CA GLN A 104 -15.03 10.46 -1.59
C GLN A 104 -13.81 11.27 -1.12
N VAL A 105 -12.64 11.04 -1.72
CA VAL A 105 -11.38 11.69 -1.31
C VAL A 105 -10.67 12.41 -2.45
N SER A 106 -11.18 12.31 -3.68
CA SER A 106 -10.66 13.04 -4.85
C SER A 106 -11.00 14.54 -4.85
N VAL A 107 -11.75 15.03 -3.85
CA VAL A 107 -12.09 16.46 -3.70
C VAL A 107 -11.03 17.21 -2.89
N SER A 108 -10.76 18.46 -3.27
CA SER A 108 -9.77 19.32 -2.61
C SER A 108 -8.41 18.63 -2.46
N VAL A 109 -7.99 17.94 -3.53
CA VAL A 109 -6.61 17.49 -3.74
C VAL A 109 -5.92 18.64 -4.48
N GLU A 110 -4.77 19.12 -3.97
CA GLU A 110 -3.96 20.11 -4.71
C GLU A 110 -3.28 19.46 -5.92
#